data_AF-A0A0D9VGM5-F1
#
_entry.id   AF-A0A0D9VGM5-F1
#
_cell.length_a   1.000
_cell.length_b   1.000
_cell.length_c   1.000
_cell.angle_alpha   90.00
_cell.angle_beta   90.00
_cell.angle_gamma   90.00
#
_symmetry.space_group_name_H-M   'P 1'
#
loop_
_entity.id
_entity.type
_entity.pdbx_description
1 polymer ?
#
loop_
_entity_poly.entity_id
_entity_poly.type
_entity_poly.pdbx_seq_one_letter_code
_entity_poly.pdbx_strand_id
1 'polypeptide(L)'
;MQFSGEVVVTTLRELNPCVFLRPALPRPRPRAYIVTGAASCPCHTVSQSHPSEYSPTQQRQHPARDHATPRVVSMSDSGKKRPASANGTEKKAQPTTKPTSSGTSGIFPRIALVVLVALLYRQLQPPAPKICGTPGGPPVTGPRVQLKDGRHLAYHEFGVPKDQAKHKIIFVHGFDSCRYDAVQVSPELAKELGIYLLSFDRPGYGESDPHPGRTEDSIAFDIEQLADIMQLGPKFYLIGFSMGGEIMWSCLKNIPHRLAGVSILGPVGNFWWSGYPANVSTAAWYVQLPQDQWAVRVAHHAPWLAYWWNTQKFFPASSVISFNPAILSPEDMAIIPKFAFRTYAAQVRQQGKHESLHRDMIVGFGKWKWSPLEMENPFPAGEAAVHLWHGAEDLIVPVELSRYIAQKLPWVRYHELPTAGHLFPIADGMADRIVTSMLLGDQ
;
A
#
# COMPACT_ATOMS: atom_id res chain seq x y z
N MET A 1 3.16 -11.53 63.22
CA MET A 1 2.39 -12.49 62.41
C MET A 1 2.96 -12.50 61.01
N GLN A 2 3.64 -13.59 60.65
CA GLN A 2 4.04 -13.91 59.28
C GLN A 2 2.79 -14.16 58.43
N PHE A 3 2.79 -13.68 57.20
CA PHE A 3 2.03 -14.30 56.13
C PHE A 3 2.93 -14.48 54.92
N SER A 4 2.90 -15.72 54.43
CA SER A 4 3.70 -16.36 53.42
C SER A 4 2.86 -16.67 52.18
N GLY A 5 3.51 -16.78 51.02
CA GLY A 5 3.00 -17.47 49.82
C GLY A 5 2.42 -16.52 48.76
N GLU A 6 2.62 -16.68 47.45
CA GLU A 6 3.28 -17.71 46.64
C GLU A 6 3.66 -17.05 45.30
N VAL A 7 4.86 -17.32 44.79
CA VAL A 7 5.25 -16.98 43.41
C VAL A 7 5.02 -18.23 42.57
N VAL A 8 4.03 -18.19 41.68
CA VAL A 8 3.79 -19.24 40.70
C VAL A 8 4.80 -19.06 39.56
N VAL A 9 5.83 -19.90 39.56
CA VAL A 9 6.75 -20.08 38.42
C VAL A 9 6.12 -21.10 37.47
N THR A 10 5.51 -20.63 36.38
CA THR A 10 5.11 -21.51 35.28
C THR A 10 6.28 -21.68 34.32
N THR A 11 6.76 -22.91 34.21
CA THR A 11 7.88 -23.34 33.38
C THR A 11 7.46 -23.39 31.91
N LEU A 12 8.05 -22.54 31.06
CA LEU A 12 8.01 -22.68 29.60
C LEU A 12 9.07 -23.70 29.18
N ARG A 13 8.66 -24.96 29.01
CA ARG A 13 9.38 -25.94 28.19
C ARG A 13 8.61 -26.15 26.90
N GLU A 14 9.22 -25.70 25.81
CA GLU A 14 9.29 -26.34 24.47
C GLU A 14 9.49 -25.26 23.39
N LEU A 15 10.74 -24.81 23.26
CA LEU A 15 11.24 -24.26 22.01
C LEU A 15 12.39 -25.15 21.55
N ASN A 16 12.21 -25.70 20.36
CA ASN A 16 13.05 -26.67 19.68
C ASN A 16 14.37 -26.00 19.23
N PRO A 17 15.57 -26.39 19.72
CA PRO A 17 16.82 -25.78 19.29
C PRO A 17 17.53 -26.72 18.31
N CYS A 18 17.39 -26.49 17.00
CA CYS A 18 18.34 -26.99 16.00
C CYS A 18 18.05 -26.36 14.62
N VAL A 19 18.70 -25.24 14.33
CA VAL A 19 18.99 -24.85 12.95
C VAL A 19 20.48 -24.57 12.87
N PHE A 20 21.19 -25.46 12.19
CA PHE A 20 22.61 -25.32 11.89
C PHE A 20 22.85 -24.05 11.06
N LEU A 21 23.59 -23.11 11.64
CA LEU A 21 24.17 -21.98 10.92
C LEU A 21 25.25 -22.51 9.96
N ARG A 22 25.03 -22.35 8.65
CA ARG A 22 26.13 -22.37 7.67
C ARG A 22 26.60 -20.93 7.45
N PRO A 23 27.91 -20.66 7.43
CA PRO A 23 28.41 -19.32 7.14
C PRO A 23 28.12 -18.95 5.68
N ALA A 24 27.52 -17.79 5.46
CA ALA A 24 27.31 -17.22 4.14
C ALA A 24 28.65 -16.80 3.52
N LEU A 25 28.85 -17.15 2.25
CA LEU A 25 30.00 -16.68 1.45
C LEU A 25 29.91 -15.15 1.26
N PRO A 26 31.04 -14.42 1.32
CA PRO A 26 31.04 -12.98 1.10
C PRO A 26 30.69 -12.65 -0.35
N ARG A 27 29.70 -11.76 -0.56
CA ARG A 27 29.37 -11.21 -1.88
C ARG A 27 30.32 -10.06 -2.24
N PRO A 28 30.67 -9.89 -3.53
CA PRO A 28 31.60 -8.84 -3.95
C PRO A 28 30.96 -7.45 -3.83
N ARG A 29 31.73 -6.49 -3.31
CA ARG A 29 31.35 -5.07 -3.24
C ARG A 29 31.26 -4.48 -4.67
N PRO A 30 30.29 -3.60 -4.98
CA PRO A 30 30.28 -2.89 -6.25
C PRO A 30 31.46 -1.91 -6.32
N ARG A 31 32.15 -1.90 -7.46
CA ARG A 31 33.24 -0.95 -7.76
C ARG A 31 32.66 0.45 -7.94
N ALA A 32 33.16 1.41 -7.17
CA ALA A 32 32.92 2.83 -7.39
C ALA A 32 33.58 3.25 -8.72
N TYR A 33 32.81 3.82 -9.64
CA TYR A 33 33.35 4.50 -10.80
C TYR A 33 33.60 5.97 -10.41
N ILE A 34 34.88 6.34 -10.35
CA ILE A 34 35.30 7.73 -10.25
C ILE A 34 35.19 8.33 -11.65
N VAL A 35 34.26 9.26 -11.85
CA VAL A 35 34.22 10.13 -13.03
C VAL A 35 34.96 11.41 -12.69
N THR A 36 36.21 11.52 -13.16
CA THR A 36 36.92 12.79 -13.24
C THR A 36 36.60 13.44 -14.60
N GLY A 37 36.04 14.64 -14.58
CA GLY A 37 35.67 15.38 -15.79
C GLY A 37 35.67 16.88 -15.53
N ALA A 38 36.71 17.53 -16.03
CA ALA A 38 37.12 18.91 -15.83
C ALA A 38 36.05 20.01 -16.05
N ALA A 39 36.16 21.04 -15.23
CA ALA A 39 35.50 22.33 -15.39
C ALA A 39 36.04 23.11 -16.60
N SER A 40 35.14 23.80 -17.31
CA SER A 40 35.47 25.00 -18.09
C SER A 40 34.26 25.92 -18.18
N CYS A 41 34.39 27.14 -17.64
CA CYS A 41 33.58 28.31 -17.97
C CYS A 41 34.07 28.90 -19.30
N PRO A 42 33.23 29.67 -20.03
CA PRO A 42 33.31 31.12 -19.87
C PRO A 42 31.97 31.88 -19.91
N CYS A 43 32.07 33.15 -19.50
CA CYS A 43 31.04 34.16 -19.26
C CYS A 43 30.41 34.83 -20.51
N HIS A 44 29.34 35.60 -20.21
CA HIS A 44 28.66 36.68 -20.96
C HIS A 44 27.68 36.22 -22.06
N THR A 45 26.45 36.74 -22.18
CA THR A 45 25.98 38.14 -22.11
C THR A 45 24.48 38.23 -21.79
N VAL A 46 24.10 39.34 -21.17
CA VAL A 46 22.73 39.81 -20.91
C VAL A 46 22.05 40.28 -22.20
N SER A 47 20.76 39.96 -22.38
CA SER A 47 19.84 40.74 -23.23
C SER A 47 18.41 40.55 -22.76
N GLN A 48 17.84 41.61 -22.20
CA GLN A 48 16.41 41.77 -21.93
C GLN A 48 15.64 41.92 -23.24
N SER A 49 14.46 41.29 -23.35
CA SER A 49 13.31 41.89 -24.03
C SER A 49 12.00 41.16 -23.66
N HIS A 50 11.02 41.95 -23.22
CA HIS A 50 9.58 41.68 -23.19
C HIS A 50 8.92 42.94 -23.80
N PRO A 51 7.62 42.94 -24.15
CA PRO A 51 6.74 41.84 -24.54
C PRO A 51 6.05 42.16 -25.90
N SER A 52 5.29 41.22 -26.47
CA SER A 52 4.27 41.57 -27.47
C SER A 52 3.00 40.77 -27.24
N GLU A 53 1.96 41.49 -26.85
CA GLU A 53 0.56 41.10 -26.92
C GLU A 53 0.15 40.81 -28.37
N TYR A 54 -0.59 39.72 -28.60
CA TYR A 54 -1.79 39.76 -29.46
C TYR A 54 -2.61 38.48 -29.30
N SER A 55 -3.88 38.65 -28.94
CA SER A 55 -4.98 37.70 -29.14
C SER A 55 -5.86 38.28 -30.26
N PRO A 56 -6.52 37.45 -31.07
CA PRO A 56 -7.97 37.45 -30.95
C PRO A 56 -8.63 36.06 -31.11
N THR A 57 -9.66 35.92 -30.28
CA THR A 57 -10.93 35.18 -30.43
C THR A 57 -11.33 34.78 -31.86
N GLN A 58 -11.77 33.53 -32.03
CA GLN A 58 -13.05 33.25 -32.70
C GLN A 58 -13.66 31.89 -32.34
N GLN A 59 -14.95 31.98 -31.99
CA GLN A 59 -15.90 30.90 -31.69
C GLN A 59 -16.15 30.00 -32.91
N ARG A 60 -16.42 28.71 -32.68
CA ARG A 60 -17.40 27.94 -33.47
C ARG A 60 -18.13 26.93 -32.59
N GLN A 61 -19.46 27.01 -32.66
CA GLN A 61 -20.45 26.16 -32.01
C GLN A 61 -20.88 24.99 -32.94
N HIS A 62 -21.11 23.83 -32.30
CA HIS A 62 -22.14 22.79 -32.56
C HIS A 62 -22.16 21.96 -33.88
N PRO A 63 -22.87 20.80 -33.93
CA PRO A 63 -23.69 20.12 -32.91
C PRO A 63 -23.43 18.59 -32.74
N ALA A 64 -24.09 18.05 -31.72
CA ALA A 64 -24.29 16.62 -31.41
C ALA A 64 -25.07 15.85 -32.49
N ARG A 65 -24.91 14.51 -32.51
CA ARG A 65 -25.85 13.59 -33.14
C ARG A 65 -26.02 12.30 -32.34
N ASP A 66 -27.29 11.93 -32.24
CA ASP A 66 -27.90 10.86 -31.47
C ASP A 66 -27.66 9.44 -32.02
N HIS A 67 -27.94 8.50 -31.11
CA HIS A 67 -28.16 7.06 -31.25
C HIS A 67 -29.00 6.63 -32.47
N ALA A 68 -28.64 5.47 -33.06
CA ALA A 68 -29.57 4.37 -33.32
C ALA A 68 -28.84 3.09 -33.80
N THR A 69 -29.22 1.97 -33.21
CA THR A 69 -28.92 0.58 -33.60
C THR A 69 -29.68 0.16 -34.87
N PRO A 70 -29.21 -0.86 -35.63
CA PRO A 70 -30.09 -1.63 -36.51
C PRO A 70 -30.30 -3.08 -36.03
N ARG A 71 -31.56 -3.49 -36.13
CA ARG A 71 -32.11 -4.83 -35.93
C ARG A 71 -31.77 -5.77 -37.09
N VAL A 72 -31.72 -7.04 -36.72
CA VAL A 72 -31.67 -8.27 -37.54
C VAL A 72 -32.88 -8.36 -38.49
N VAL A 73 -32.62 -8.78 -39.73
CA VAL A 73 -33.65 -9.23 -40.69
C VAL A 73 -33.34 -10.69 -41.07
N SER A 74 -34.33 -11.55 -40.84
CA SER A 74 -34.39 -12.92 -41.32
C SER A 74 -34.80 -12.95 -42.80
N MET A 75 -34.23 -13.88 -43.56
CA MET A 75 -34.76 -14.28 -44.86
C MET A 75 -35.02 -15.79 -44.85
N SER A 76 -36.29 -16.13 -45.05
CA SER A 76 -36.79 -17.42 -45.53
C SER A 76 -37.38 -17.16 -46.92
N ASP A 77 -37.03 -17.95 -47.93
CA ASP A 77 -38.07 -18.56 -48.78
C ASP A 77 -37.55 -19.69 -49.70
N SER A 78 -38.48 -20.63 -49.93
CA SER A 78 -38.76 -21.51 -51.08
C SER A 78 -37.66 -21.80 -52.12
N GLY A 79 -37.46 -23.02 -52.63
CA GLY A 79 -38.41 -24.09 -52.92
C GLY A 79 -38.52 -24.29 -54.44
N LYS A 80 -38.01 -25.40 -55.00
CA LYS A 80 -38.39 -25.88 -56.35
C LYS A 80 -38.21 -27.40 -56.49
N LYS A 81 -39.29 -28.04 -56.97
CA LYS A 81 -39.50 -29.48 -57.20
C LYS A 81 -39.21 -29.88 -58.65
N ARG A 82 -38.98 -31.19 -58.85
CA ARG A 82 -39.44 -32.14 -59.93
C ARG A 82 -38.31 -32.94 -60.63
N PRO A 83 -38.56 -34.13 -61.24
CA PRO A 83 -38.60 -35.42 -60.52
C PRO A 83 -37.88 -36.61 -61.22
N ALA A 84 -37.82 -37.73 -60.49
CA ALA A 84 -37.87 -39.15 -60.90
C ALA A 84 -36.99 -39.73 -62.03
N SER A 85 -36.18 -40.74 -61.68
CA SER A 85 -36.23 -42.07 -62.32
C SER A 85 -35.64 -43.15 -61.39
N ALA A 86 -36.11 -44.38 -61.58
CA ALA A 86 -36.06 -45.50 -60.64
C ALA A 86 -34.91 -46.50 -60.88
N ASN A 87 -34.71 -47.33 -59.84
CA ASN A 87 -34.26 -48.74 -59.81
C ASN A 87 -32.96 -48.98 -59.03
N GLY A 88 -33.04 -49.88 -58.04
CA GLY A 88 -31.86 -50.46 -57.42
C GLY A 88 -32.07 -51.06 -56.03
N THR A 89 -32.78 -52.20 -55.98
CA THR A 89 -32.55 -53.36 -55.09
C THR A 89 -32.36 -53.18 -53.58
N GLU A 90 -33.30 -53.80 -52.86
CA GLU A 90 -33.32 -54.13 -51.45
C GLU A 90 -32.03 -54.80 -50.94
N LYS A 91 -31.54 -54.32 -49.78
CA LYS A 91 -30.96 -55.18 -48.74
C LYS A 91 -31.56 -54.80 -47.39
N LYS A 92 -32.40 -55.70 -46.88
CA LYS A 92 -32.96 -55.71 -45.52
C LYS A 92 -31.81 -55.76 -44.51
N ALA A 93 -31.55 -54.66 -43.82
CA ALA A 93 -30.71 -54.65 -42.62
C ALA A 93 -31.62 -54.71 -41.38
N GLN A 94 -31.42 -55.72 -40.53
CA GLN A 94 -32.07 -55.83 -39.23
C GLN A 94 -31.76 -54.59 -38.38
N PRO A 95 -32.75 -53.99 -37.69
CA PRO A 95 -32.46 -52.99 -36.68
C PRO A 95 -31.92 -53.71 -35.45
N THR A 96 -30.59 -53.70 -35.28
CA THR A 96 -29.97 -54.02 -33.99
C THR A 96 -30.35 -52.91 -33.02
N THR A 97 -31.29 -53.18 -32.12
CA THR A 97 -31.57 -52.36 -30.95
C THR A 97 -30.33 -52.32 -30.08
N LYS A 98 -29.54 -51.24 -30.19
CA LYS A 98 -28.56 -50.91 -29.14
C LYS A 98 -29.37 -50.58 -27.87
N PRO A 99 -29.07 -51.19 -26.71
CA PRO A 99 -29.65 -50.71 -25.48
C PRO A 99 -29.13 -49.28 -25.28
N THR A 100 -30.02 -48.29 -25.31
CA THR A 100 -29.76 -46.98 -24.75
C THR A 100 -29.51 -47.18 -23.26
N SER A 101 -28.23 -47.33 -22.88
CA SER A 101 -27.83 -47.07 -21.52
C SER A 101 -28.12 -45.58 -21.27
N SER A 102 -29.21 -45.31 -20.56
CA SER A 102 -29.43 -44.01 -19.93
C SER A 102 -28.35 -43.86 -18.87
N GLY A 103 -27.16 -43.46 -19.31
CA GLY A 103 -26.00 -43.23 -18.47
C GLY A 103 -26.27 -42.07 -17.54
N THR A 104 -26.66 -42.39 -16.31
CA THR A 104 -26.47 -41.52 -15.14
C THR A 104 -24.98 -41.21 -14.89
N SER A 105 -24.07 -41.77 -15.71
CA SER A 105 -22.61 -41.58 -15.69
C SER A 105 -22.14 -40.15 -15.99
N GLY A 106 -22.99 -39.28 -16.53
CA GLY A 106 -22.64 -37.88 -16.82
C GLY A 106 -22.84 -36.90 -15.66
N ILE A 107 -23.58 -37.27 -14.61
CA ILE A 107 -24.00 -36.35 -13.54
C ILE A 107 -23.02 -36.41 -12.36
N PHE A 108 -22.63 -37.60 -11.91
CA PHE A 108 -21.67 -37.77 -10.80
C PHE A 108 -20.31 -37.08 -11.01
N PRO A 109 -19.61 -37.20 -12.16
CA PRO A 109 -18.34 -36.49 -12.35
C PRO A 109 -18.53 -34.97 -12.41
N ARG A 110 -19.69 -34.47 -12.87
CA ARG A 110 -20.01 -33.03 -12.87
C ARG A 110 -20.28 -32.52 -11.45
N ILE A 111 -21.02 -33.27 -10.64
CA ILE A 111 -21.25 -32.93 -9.22
C ILE A 111 -19.91 -32.96 -8.46
N ALA A 112 -19.09 -33.99 -8.67
CA ALA A 112 -17.77 -34.09 -8.04
C ALA A 112 -16.86 -32.91 -8.44
N LEU A 113 -16.86 -32.50 -9.72
CA LEU A 113 -16.15 -31.32 -10.18
C LEU A 113 -16.67 -30.03 -9.52
N VAL A 114 -17.99 -29.84 -9.44
CA VAL A 114 -18.60 -28.68 -8.79
C VAL A 114 -18.23 -28.62 -7.31
N VAL A 115 -18.29 -29.75 -6.60
CA VAL A 115 -17.88 -29.85 -5.20
C VAL A 115 -16.39 -29.54 -5.05
N LEU A 116 -15.53 -30.06 -5.92
CA LEU A 116 -14.10 -29.79 -5.88
C LEU A 116 -13.80 -28.31 -6.15
N VAL A 117 -14.45 -27.70 -7.13
CA VAL A 117 -14.35 -26.26 -7.42
C VAL A 117 -14.86 -25.43 -6.25
N ALA A 118 -15.96 -25.81 -5.61
CA ALA A 118 -16.49 -25.11 -4.45
C ALA A 118 -15.56 -25.21 -3.24
N LEU A 119 -14.96 -26.39 -3.00
CA LEU A 119 -13.97 -26.59 -1.94
C LEU A 119 -12.70 -25.80 -2.21
N LEU A 120 -12.22 -25.77 -3.45
CA LEU A 120 -11.09 -24.96 -3.87
C LEU A 120 -11.40 -23.47 -3.69
N TYR A 121 -12.54 -23.00 -4.19
CA TYR A 121 -12.99 -21.62 -4.01
C TYR A 121 -13.02 -21.23 -2.54
N ARG A 122 -13.56 -22.08 -1.67
CA ARG A 122 -13.60 -21.84 -0.22
C ARG A 122 -12.21 -21.73 0.41
N GLN A 123 -11.23 -22.49 -0.07
CA GLN A 123 -9.84 -22.38 0.41
C GLN A 123 -9.14 -21.11 -0.08
N LEU A 124 -9.58 -20.55 -1.21
CA LEU A 124 -9.05 -19.30 -1.76
C LEU A 124 -9.62 -18.07 -1.06
N GLN A 125 -10.84 -18.18 -0.52
CA GLN A 125 -11.50 -17.06 0.14
C GLN A 125 -10.87 -16.76 1.51
N PRO A 126 -10.59 -15.49 1.81
CA PRO A 126 -10.22 -15.07 3.15
C PRO A 126 -11.39 -15.26 4.13
N PRO A 127 -11.12 -15.45 5.42
CA PRO A 127 -12.16 -15.39 6.44
C PRO A 127 -12.76 -13.98 6.50
N ALA A 128 -14.05 -13.89 6.85
CA ALA A 128 -14.70 -12.62 7.09
C ALA A 128 -13.98 -11.84 8.21
N PRO A 129 -13.89 -10.50 8.11
CA PRO A 129 -13.26 -9.70 9.15
C PRO A 129 -14.03 -9.77 10.46
N LYS A 130 -13.29 -9.72 11.57
CA LYS A 130 -13.87 -9.62 12.92
C LYS A 130 -14.04 -8.14 13.28
N ILE A 131 -15.15 -7.55 12.84
CA ILE A 131 -15.39 -6.10 13.00
C ILE A 131 -15.50 -5.74 14.48
N CYS A 132 -14.70 -4.77 14.93
CA CYS A 132 -14.69 -4.34 16.33
C CYS A 132 -16.05 -3.78 16.78
N GLY A 133 -16.52 -4.22 17.95
CA GLY A 133 -17.80 -3.78 18.52
C GLY A 133 -19.04 -4.49 17.97
N THR A 134 -18.89 -5.45 17.06
CA THR A 134 -19.99 -6.31 16.58
C THR A 134 -20.09 -7.62 17.37
N PRO A 135 -21.24 -8.33 17.37
CA PRO A 135 -21.34 -9.64 18.01
C PRO A 135 -20.27 -10.62 17.48
N GLY A 136 -19.42 -11.12 18.38
CA GLY A 136 -18.30 -12.02 18.04
C GLY A 136 -17.04 -11.32 17.54
N GLY A 137 -17.04 -9.98 17.42
CA GLY A 137 -15.87 -9.16 17.13
C GLY A 137 -15.09 -8.76 18.39
N PRO A 138 -13.86 -8.24 18.25
CA PRO A 138 -13.10 -7.69 19.36
C PRO A 138 -13.81 -6.47 19.99
N PRO A 139 -13.56 -6.17 21.27
CA PRO A 139 -14.11 -4.98 21.89
C PRO A 139 -13.49 -3.70 21.30
N VAL A 140 -14.24 -2.61 21.40
CA VAL A 140 -13.73 -1.25 21.18
C VAL A 140 -13.25 -0.74 22.53
N THR A 141 -12.00 -0.33 22.61
CA THR A 141 -11.35 0.08 23.86
C THR A 141 -10.85 1.51 23.84
N GLY A 142 -10.73 2.11 22.65
CA GLY A 142 -10.25 3.47 22.46
C GLY A 142 -11.29 4.42 21.84
N PRO A 143 -10.96 5.72 21.76
CA PRO A 143 -11.80 6.69 21.08
C PRO A 143 -11.82 6.43 19.57
N ARG A 144 -12.98 6.70 18.96
CA ARG A 144 -13.19 6.59 17.51
C ARG A 144 -14.04 7.75 17.01
N VAL A 145 -13.82 8.15 15.77
CA VAL A 145 -14.70 9.07 15.04
C VAL A 145 -15.46 8.32 13.96
N GLN A 146 -16.70 8.74 13.66
CA GLN A 146 -17.49 8.18 12.57
C GLN A 146 -17.35 9.05 11.31
N LEU A 147 -16.96 8.43 10.19
CA LEU A 147 -16.90 9.05 8.87
C LEU A 147 -18.30 9.18 8.25
N LYS A 148 -18.43 9.97 7.17
CA LYS A 148 -19.72 10.20 6.49
C LYS A 148 -20.37 8.92 5.95
N ASP A 149 -19.57 7.90 5.62
CA ASP A 149 -20.04 6.61 5.13
C ASP A 149 -20.39 5.61 6.24
N GLY A 150 -20.31 6.04 7.51
CA GLY A 150 -20.65 5.25 8.68
C GLY A 150 -19.51 4.44 9.27
N ARG A 151 -18.36 4.31 8.57
CA ARG A 151 -17.16 3.66 9.12
C ARG A 151 -16.58 4.45 10.27
N HIS A 152 -15.96 3.76 11.22
CA HIS A 152 -15.24 4.37 12.34
C HIS A 152 -13.73 4.35 12.10
N LEU A 153 -13.06 5.44 12.46
CA LEU A 153 -11.60 5.48 12.61
C LEU A 153 -11.23 5.61 14.08
N ALA A 154 -10.46 4.66 14.59
CA ALA A 154 -9.88 4.74 15.92
C ALA A 154 -8.60 5.56 15.90
N TYR A 155 -8.40 6.38 16.93
CA TYR A 155 -7.30 7.34 16.96
C TYR A 155 -6.64 7.46 18.34
N HIS A 156 -5.47 8.10 18.36
CA HIS A 156 -4.72 8.43 19.55
C HIS A 156 -4.09 9.82 19.40
N GLU A 157 -4.06 10.57 20.49
CA GLU A 157 -3.57 11.95 20.54
C GLU A 157 -2.30 11.99 21.39
N PHE A 158 -1.27 12.68 20.89
CA PHE A 158 0.02 12.88 21.56
C PHE A 158 0.41 14.38 21.52
N GLY A 159 1.40 14.75 22.35
CA GLY A 159 1.93 16.11 22.39
C GLY A 159 1.09 17.05 23.28
N VAL A 160 1.07 18.34 22.94
CA VAL A 160 0.32 19.34 23.71
C VAL A 160 -1.19 19.26 23.43
N PRO A 161 -2.05 19.76 24.33
CA PRO A 161 -3.49 19.86 24.08
C PRO A 161 -3.81 20.59 22.77
N LYS A 162 -4.80 20.08 22.01
CA LYS A 162 -5.18 20.56 20.67
C LYS A 162 -5.52 22.06 20.62
N ASP A 163 -6.12 22.58 21.68
CA ASP A 163 -6.52 23.99 21.84
C ASP A 163 -5.33 24.93 22.09
N GLN A 164 -4.20 24.38 22.52
CA GLN A 164 -2.93 25.11 22.76
C GLN A 164 -1.92 24.91 21.62
N ALA A 165 -2.22 24.02 20.68
CA ALA A 165 -1.30 23.63 19.62
C ALA A 165 -1.17 24.70 18.53
N LYS A 166 0.07 24.99 18.13
CA LYS A 166 0.41 25.80 16.95
C LYS A 166 0.48 24.95 15.69
N HIS A 167 1.03 23.73 15.83
CA HIS A 167 1.20 22.78 14.73
C HIS A 167 0.39 21.52 15.02
N LYS A 168 -0.54 21.20 14.13
CA LYS A 168 -1.38 20.00 14.20
C LYS A 168 -0.94 19.05 13.10
N ILE A 169 -0.51 17.87 13.51
CA ILE A 169 0.11 16.86 12.64
C ILE A 169 -0.75 15.60 12.68
N ILE A 170 -1.09 15.04 11.51
CA ILE A 170 -1.61 13.67 11.44
C ILE A 170 -0.46 12.73 11.06
N PHE A 171 -0.27 11.67 11.84
CA PHE A 171 0.65 10.58 11.54
C PHE A 171 -0.10 9.39 10.94
N VAL A 172 0.42 8.89 9.81
CA VAL A 172 -0.10 7.72 9.10
C VAL A 172 0.89 6.57 9.25
N HIS A 173 0.49 5.56 10.03
CA HIS A 173 1.36 4.44 10.36
C HIS A 173 1.64 3.51 9.18
N GLY A 174 2.76 2.80 9.26
CA GLY A 174 3.22 1.85 8.24
C GLY A 174 2.48 0.51 8.23
N PHE A 175 3.07 -0.44 7.52
CA PHE A 175 2.58 -1.82 7.45
C PHE A 175 2.70 -2.49 8.83
N ASP A 176 1.69 -3.27 9.21
CA ASP A 176 1.67 -4.01 10.47
C ASP A 176 1.88 -3.16 11.74
N SER A 177 1.15 -2.06 11.77
CA SER A 177 1.26 -1.02 12.77
C SER A 177 -0.13 -0.45 13.10
N CYS A 178 -0.22 0.45 14.06
CA CYS A 178 -1.48 1.02 14.55
C CYS A 178 -1.30 2.45 15.07
N ARG A 179 -2.37 3.06 15.55
CA ARG A 179 -2.43 4.41 16.15
C ARG A 179 -1.35 4.68 17.21
N TYR A 180 -0.86 3.64 17.89
CA TYR A 180 0.14 3.77 18.95
C TYR A 180 1.60 3.87 18.46
N ASP A 181 1.87 3.53 17.20
CA ASP A 181 3.22 3.50 16.63
C ASP A 181 3.61 4.84 15.96
N ALA A 182 3.13 5.96 16.49
CA ALA A 182 3.46 7.28 15.95
C ALA A 182 4.94 7.64 16.18
N VAL A 183 5.48 8.58 15.40
CA VAL A 183 6.81 9.15 15.69
C VAL A 183 6.86 9.69 17.12
N GLN A 184 7.92 9.35 17.85
CA GLN A 184 8.07 9.69 19.27
C GLN A 184 8.79 11.04 19.40
N VAL A 185 8.03 12.13 19.21
CA VAL A 185 8.53 13.50 19.41
C VAL A 185 8.82 13.72 20.90
N SER A 186 9.97 14.31 21.23
CA SER A 186 10.31 14.61 22.62
C SER A 186 9.29 15.56 23.25
N PRO A 187 8.92 15.37 24.54
CA PRO A 187 8.02 16.28 25.24
C PRO A 187 8.49 17.73 25.23
N GLU A 188 9.80 17.95 25.28
CA GLU A 188 10.44 19.26 25.23
C GLU A 188 10.18 19.95 23.90
N LEU A 189 10.47 19.28 22.78
CA LEU A 189 10.24 19.83 21.44
C LEU A 189 8.73 20.02 21.18
N ALA A 190 7.91 19.06 21.59
CA ALA A 190 6.46 19.15 21.44
C ALA A 190 5.90 20.38 22.17
N LYS A 191 6.41 20.69 23.35
CA LYS A 191 6.02 21.89 24.12
C LYS A 191 6.56 23.17 23.49
N GLU A 192 7.83 23.19 23.08
CA GLU A 192 8.48 24.35 22.49
C GLU A 192 7.78 24.82 21.21
N LEU A 193 7.52 23.88 20.29
CA LEU A 193 6.88 24.16 19.02
C LEU A 193 5.35 24.14 19.10
N GLY A 194 4.76 23.67 20.21
CA GLY A 194 3.32 23.54 20.36
C GLY A 194 2.74 22.50 19.39
N ILE A 195 3.31 21.30 19.39
CA ILE A 195 2.94 20.19 18.51
C ILE A 195 1.83 19.34 19.13
N TYR A 196 0.73 19.24 18.40
CA TYR A 196 -0.30 18.23 18.60
C TYR A 196 -0.18 17.19 17.49
N LEU A 197 -0.06 15.92 17.88
CA LEU A 197 0.09 14.79 16.96
C LEU A 197 -1.11 13.85 17.10
N LEU A 198 -1.84 13.65 16.01
CA LEU A 198 -2.96 12.73 15.90
C LEU A 198 -2.51 11.53 15.07
N SER A 199 -2.59 10.32 15.62
CA SER A 199 -2.37 9.08 14.87
C SER A 199 -3.66 8.28 14.84
N PHE A 200 -3.92 7.55 13.77
CA PHE A 200 -5.15 6.76 13.63
C PHE A 200 -4.86 5.38 13.06
N ASP A 201 -5.68 4.40 13.42
CA ASP A 201 -5.65 3.08 12.81
C ASP A 201 -6.15 3.19 11.37
N ARG A 202 -5.34 2.80 10.39
CA ARG A 202 -5.79 2.74 8.99
C ARG A 202 -6.94 1.73 8.84
N PRO A 203 -7.80 1.86 7.81
CA PRO A 203 -8.94 0.95 7.64
C PRO A 203 -8.51 -0.53 7.66
N GLY A 204 -9.14 -1.33 8.53
CA GLY A 204 -8.84 -2.75 8.74
C GLY A 204 -7.75 -3.06 9.78
N TYR A 205 -7.07 -2.05 10.32
CA TYR A 205 -6.14 -2.15 11.43
C TYR A 205 -6.81 -1.79 12.75
N GLY A 206 -6.28 -2.34 13.85
CA GLY A 206 -6.68 -1.96 15.21
C GLY A 206 -8.19 -1.98 15.38
N GLU A 207 -8.78 -0.84 15.75
CA GLU A 207 -10.22 -0.70 15.99
C GLU A 207 -10.96 0.14 14.91
N SER A 208 -10.29 0.48 13.81
CA SER A 208 -10.90 1.16 12.66
C SER A 208 -11.64 0.18 11.76
N ASP A 209 -12.85 0.54 11.34
CA ASP A 209 -13.65 -0.33 10.48
C ASP A 209 -12.93 -0.61 9.15
N PRO A 210 -13.08 -1.83 8.57
CA PRO A 210 -12.53 -2.14 7.27
C PRO A 210 -13.11 -1.25 6.17
N HIS A 211 -12.34 -1.03 5.11
CA HIS A 211 -12.83 -0.39 3.88
C HIS A 211 -12.70 -1.37 2.71
N PRO A 212 -13.71 -2.21 2.42
CA PRO A 212 -13.61 -3.24 1.38
C PRO A 212 -13.38 -2.68 -0.02
N GLY A 213 -13.93 -1.50 -0.30
CA GLY A 213 -13.77 -0.77 -1.57
C GLY A 213 -12.57 0.19 -1.60
N ARG A 214 -11.60 0.02 -0.69
CA ARG A 214 -10.42 0.90 -0.59
C ARG A 214 -9.68 0.96 -1.93
N THR A 215 -9.29 2.18 -2.30
CA THR A 215 -8.49 2.49 -3.49
C THR A 215 -7.21 3.21 -3.07
N GLU A 216 -6.34 3.48 -4.04
CA GLU A 216 -5.16 4.31 -3.86
C GLU A 216 -5.50 5.72 -3.34
N ASP A 217 -6.66 6.26 -3.71
CA ASP A 217 -7.07 7.63 -3.36
C ASP A 217 -7.89 7.69 -2.06
N SER A 218 -8.69 6.65 -1.75
CA SER A 218 -9.78 6.76 -0.77
C SER A 218 -9.34 7.20 0.63
N ILE A 219 -8.16 6.75 1.08
CA ILE A 219 -7.68 7.08 2.43
C ILE A 219 -7.30 8.56 2.58
N ALA A 220 -6.97 9.26 1.49
CA ALA A 220 -6.76 10.71 1.56
C ALA A 220 -8.04 11.44 1.99
N PHE A 221 -9.20 10.99 1.49
CA PHE A 221 -10.51 11.54 1.89
C PHE A 221 -10.92 11.12 3.31
N ASP A 222 -10.48 9.95 3.78
CA ASP A 222 -10.65 9.54 5.18
C ASP A 222 -9.83 10.47 6.10
N ILE A 223 -8.58 10.79 5.72
CA ILE A 223 -7.68 11.69 6.46
C ILE A 223 -8.25 13.12 6.50
N GLU A 224 -8.78 13.61 5.38
CA GLU A 224 -9.44 14.93 5.33
C GLU A 224 -10.66 14.99 6.26
N GLN A 225 -11.53 13.98 6.20
CA GLN A 225 -12.69 13.90 7.08
C GLN A 225 -12.28 13.78 8.56
N LEU A 226 -11.25 13.00 8.86
CA LEU A 226 -10.69 12.90 10.21
C LEU A 226 -10.24 14.28 10.71
N ALA A 227 -9.53 15.05 9.87
CA ALA A 227 -9.10 16.39 10.21
C ALA A 227 -10.27 17.36 10.48
N ASP A 228 -11.35 17.25 9.68
CA ASP A 228 -12.57 18.05 9.86
C ASP A 228 -13.28 17.71 11.18
N ILE A 229 -13.53 16.42 11.43
CA ILE A 229 -14.21 15.96 12.65
C ILE A 229 -13.41 16.32 13.90
N MET A 230 -12.08 16.18 13.81
CA MET A 230 -11.17 16.55 14.90
C MET A 230 -10.92 18.05 14.99
N GLN A 231 -11.49 18.85 14.07
CA GLN A 231 -11.38 20.31 14.05
C GLN A 231 -9.92 20.78 14.06
N LEU A 232 -9.10 20.19 13.19
CA LEU A 232 -7.69 20.55 13.09
C LEU A 232 -7.51 21.94 12.45
N GLY A 233 -8.52 22.43 11.73
CA GLY A 233 -8.51 23.73 11.07
C GLY A 233 -8.38 23.60 9.56
N PRO A 234 -8.16 24.73 8.85
CA PRO A 234 -8.16 24.74 7.39
C PRO A 234 -6.99 23.96 6.80
N LYS A 235 -5.82 24.00 7.45
CA LYS A 235 -4.62 23.25 7.06
C LYS A 235 -3.98 22.53 8.23
N PHE A 236 -3.36 21.39 7.95
CA PHE A 236 -2.62 20.57 8.92
C PHE A 236 -1.39 19.94 8.25
N TYR A 237 -0.48 19.41 9.05
CA TYR A 237 0.71 18.72 8.57
C TYR A 237 0.49 17.21 8.49
N LEU A 238 1.20 16.54 7.59
CA LEU A 238 1.17 15.08 7.47
C LEU A 238 2.55 14.47 7.65
N ILE A 239 2.60 13.35 8.36
CA ILE A 239 3.77 12.47 8.38
C ILE A 239 3.31 11.06 8.06
N GLY A 240 3.90 10.43 7.05
CA GLY A 240 3.59 9.06 6.66
C GLY A 240 4.84 8.19 6.65
N PHE A 241 4.79 7.03 7.30
CA PHE A 241 5.90 6.08 7.33
C PHE A 241 5.60 4.81 6.52
N SER A 242 6.54 4.38 5.68
CA SER A 242 6.46 3.11 4.94
C SER A 242 5.19 3.07 4.05
N MET A 243 4.27 2.13 4.28
CA MET A 243 2.95 2.11 3.64
C MET A 243 2.16 3.41 3.89
N GLY A 244 2.30 4.03 5.06
CA GLY A 244 1.77 5.36 5.35
C GLY A 244 2.47 6.47 4.57
N GLY A 245 3.74 6.27 4.20
CA GLY A 245 4.49 7.16 3.30
C GLY A 245 3.97 7.10 1.87
N GLU A 246 3.65 5.91 1.36
CA GLU A 246 3.01 5.74 0.04
C GLU A 246 1.70 6.54 -0.06
N ILE A 247 0.89 6.51 1.02
CA ILE A 247 -0.38 7.24 1.13
C ILE A 247 -0.20 8.77 1.05
N MET A 248 0.99 9.30 1.37
CA MET A 248 1.26 10.73 1.27
C MET A 248 1.15 11.23 -0.15
N TRP A 249 1.50 10.42 -1.16
CA TRP A 249 1.31 10.76 -2.57
C TRP A 249 -0.17 10.98 -2.89
N SER A 250 -1.05 10.11 -2.38
CA SER A 250 -2.50 10.25 -2.53
C SER A 250 -3.01 11.50 -1.83
N CYS A 251 -2.46 11.86 -0.67
CA CYS A 251 -2.83 13.09 0.03
C CYS A 251 -2.40 14.34 -0.75
N LEU A 252 -1.17 14.36 -1.26
CA LEU A 252 -0.63 15.45 -2.07
C LEU A 252 -1.44 15.64 -3.36
N LYS A 253 -1.93 14.56 -3.97
CA LYS A 253 -2.78 14.62 -5.17
C LYS A 253 -4.19 15.13 -4.86
N ASN A 254 -4.84 14.56 -3.84
CA ASN A 254 -6.29 14.73 -3.67
C ASN A 254 -6.67 15.86 -2.72
N ILE A 255 -5.84 16.16 -1.71
CA ILE A 255 -6.14 17.16 -0.68
C ILE A 255 -5.02 18.21 -0.46
N PRO A 256 -4.25 18.65 -1.47
CA PRO A 256 -3.13 19.57 -1.26
C PRO A 256 -3.55 20.88 -0.60
N HIS A 257 -4.77 21.36 -0.88
CA HIS A 257 -5.36 22.55 -0.28
C HIS A 257 -5.51 22.48 1.26
N ARG A 258 -5.48 21.28 1.85
CA ARG A 258 -5.55 21.03 3.30
C ARG A 258 -4.18 20.88 3.96
N LEU A 259 -3.09 20.92 3.20
CA LEU A 259 -1.76 20.57 3.71
C LEU A 259 -0.93 21.84 3.98
N ALA A 260 -0.33 21.88 5.17
CA ALA A 260 0.66 22.89 5.58
C ALA A 260 2.11 22.41 5.40
N GLY A 261 2.31 21.11 5.21
CA GLY A 261 3.60 20.46 4.99
C GLY A 261 3.48 18.95 5.11
N VAL A 262 4.38 18.21 4.46
CA VAL A 262 4.34 16.74 4.40
C VAL A 262 5.73 16.16 4.59
N SER A 263 5.88 15.20 5.50
CA SER A 263 7.07 14.35 5.61
C SER A 263 6.73 12.91 5.22
N ILE A 264 7.39 12.43 4.17
CA ILE A 264 7.28 11.10 3.60
C ILE A 264 8.49 10.30 4.05
N LEU A 265 8.30 9.26 4.85
CA LEU A 265 9.38 8.51 5.49
C LEU A 265 9.46 7.09 4.92
N GLY A 266 10.55 6.77 4.23
CA GLY A 266 10.81 5.46 3.62
C GLY A 266 9.62 4.89 2.85
N PRO A 267 8.98 5.65 1.93
CA PRO A 267 7.68 5.28 1.38
C PRO A 267 7.76 4.00 0.55
N VAL A 268 6.81 3.09 0.77
CA VAL A 268 6.62 1.97 -0.15
C VAL A 268 6.40 2.52 -1.55
N GLY A 269 7.12 1.95 -2.53
CA GLY A 269 6.99 2.29 -3.93
C GLY A 269 6.36 1.13 -4.71
N ASN A 270 5.45 1.46 -5.61
CA ASN A 270 4.89 0.50 -6.55
C ASN A 270 5.78 0.39 -7.80
N PHE A 271 6.35 -0.78 -8.03
CA PHE A 271 7.27 -1.05 -9.14
C PHE A 271 6.67 -0.85 -10.55
N TRP A 272 5.33 -0.79 -10.63
CA TRP A 272 4.56 -0.60 -11.85
C TRP A 272 4.03 0.83 -12.03
N TRP A 273 4.37 1.79 -11.17
CA TRP A 273 4.03 3.19 -11.42
C TRP A 273 4.63 3.65 -12.75
N SER A 274 3.80 4.32 -13.57
CA SER A 274 4.24 4.93 -14.82
C SER A 274 5.28 6.01 -14.54
N GLY A 275 6.21 6.19 -15.49
CA GLY A 275 7.30 7.16 -15.38
C GLY A 275 8.61 6.60 -14.82
N TYR A 276 8.61 5.42 -14.17
CA TYR A 276 9.85 4.74 -13.83
C TYR A 276 10.52 4.14 -15.08
N PRO A 277 11.81 4.42 -15.32
CA PRO A 277 12.61 3.69 -16.29
C PRO A 277 12.75 2.23 -15.87
N ALA A 278 12.78 1.33 -16.85
CA ALA A 278 12.88 -0.11 -16.59
C ALA A 278 14.11 -0.47 -15.72
N ASN A 279 15.24 0.21 -15.90
CA ASN A 279 16.44 -0.02 -15.09
C ASN A 279 16.26 0.37 -13.62
N VAL A 280 15.52 1.43 -13.32
CA VAL A 280 15.22 1.88 -11.94
C VAL A 280 14.31 0.87 -11.26
N SER A 281 13.17 0.53 -11.88
CA SER A 281 12.25 -0.48 -11.33
C SER A 281 12.94 -1.83 -11.18
N THR A 282 13.79 -2.23 -12.13
CA THR A 282 14.53 -3.50 -12.08
C THR A 282 15.57 -3.52 -10.96
N ALA A 283 16.34 -2.45 -10.78
CA ALA A 283 17.32 -2.35 -9.70
C ALA A 283 16.64 -2.46 -8.34
N ALA A 284 15.55 -1.72 -8.14
CA ALA A 284 14.74 -1.82 -6.93
C ALA A 284 14.11 -3.22 -6.75
N TRP A 285 13.60 -3.81 -7.84
CA TRP A 285 12.95 -5.12 -7.82
C TRP A 285 13.86 -6.22 -7.25
N TYR A 286 15.13 -6.22 -7.63
CA TYR A 286 16.09 -7.26 -7.26
C TYR A 286 16.78 -7.06 -5.89
N VAL A 287 16.47 -5.97 -5.18
CA VAL A 287 16.79 -5.84 -3.74
C VAL A 287 15.90 -6.78 -2.92
N GLN A 288 14.63 -6.93 -3.32
CA GLN A 288 13.66 -7.81 -2.64
C GLN A 288 14.09 -9.28 -2.71
N LEU A 289 13.77 -10.03 -1.64
CA LEU A 289 13.92 -11.47 -1.63
C LEU A 289 12.95 -12.12 -2.65
N PRO A 290 13.29 -13.30 -3.23
CA PRO A 290 12.43 -13.96 -4.22
C PRO A 290 10.99 -14.18 -3.78
N GLN A 291 10.74 -14.48 -2.50
CA GLN A 291 9.38 -14.65 -1.99
C GLN A 291 8.55 -13.35 -1.98
N ASP A 292 9.18 -12.19 -1.79
CA ASP A 292 8.51 -10.89 -1.84
C ASP A 292 8.19 -10.50 -3.27
N GLN A 293 9.13 -10.74 -4.19
CA GLN A 293 8.91 -10.56 -5.62
C GLN A 293 7.65 -11.32 -6.07
N TRP A 294 7.48 -12.57 -5.62
CA TRP A 294 6.27 -13.33 -5.93
C TRP A 294 5.03 -12.81 -5.20
N ALA A 295 5.11 -12.52 -3.90
CA ALA A 295 3.97 -12.04 -3.13
C ALA A 295 3.42 -10.71 -3.68
N VAL A 296 4.32 -9.79 -4.08
CA VAL A 296 4.01 -8.51 -4.73
C VAL A 296 3.45 -8.72 -6.15
N ARG A 297 4.00 -9.65 -6.95
CA ARG A 297 3.39 -10.02 -8.26
C ARG A 297 1.99 -10.57 -8.11
N VAL A 298 1.73 -11.39 -7.10
CA VAL A 298 0.39 -11.92 -6.83
C VAL A 298 -0.55 -10.80 -6.43
N ALA A 299 -0.14 -9.89 -5.53
CA ALA A 299 -0.95 -8.74 -5.17
C ALA A 299 -1.32 -7.87 -6.38
N HIS A 300 -0.38 -7.66 -7.31
CA HIS A 300 -0.59 -6.84 -8.49
C HIS A 300 -1.45 -7.51 -9.59
N HIS A 301 -1.13 -8.76 -9.95
CA HIS A 301 -1.74 -9.44 -11.09
C HIS A 301 -2.95 -10.31 -10.74
N ALA A 302 -2.99 -10.85 -9.52
CA ALA A 302 -4.05 -11.74 -9.05
C ALA A 302 -4.41 -11.42 -7.59
N PRO A 303 -4.88 -10.18 -7.27
CA PRO A 303 -5.12 -9.73 -5.90
C PRO A 303 -6.06 -10.64 -5.10
N TRP A 304 -6.99 -11.32 -5.78
CA TRP A 304 -7.90 -12.32 -5.18
C TRP A 304 -7.18 -13.55 -4.59
N LEU A 305 -5.91 -13.79 -4.97
CA LEU A 305 -5.04 -14.83 -4.40
C LEU A 305 -4.13 -14.34 -3.28
N ALA A 306 -4.08 -13.04 -2.96
CA ALA A 306 -3.09 -12.49 -2.03
C ALA A 306 -3.19 -13.12 -0.63
N TYR A 307 -4.40 -13.39 -0.14
CA TYR A 307 -4.62 -14.12 1.11
C TYR A 307 -4.10 -15.55 1.06
N TRP A 308 -4.54 -16.29 0.04
CA TRP A 308 -4.15 -17.68 -0.13
C TRP A 308 -2.63 -17.78 -0.23
N TRP A 309 -1.98 -17.00 -1.09
CA TRP A 309 -0.54 -17.00 -1.28
C TRP A 309 0.23 -16.84 0.04
N ASN A 310 -0.10 -15.81 0.82
CA ASN A 310 0.60 -15.49 2.07
C ASN A 310 0.24 -16.40 3.26
N THR A 311 -0.61 -17.40 3.07
CA THR A 311 -1.00 -18.36 4.12
C THR A 311 -0.60 -19.80 3.81
N GLN A 312 0.11 -20.04 2.71
CA GLN A 312 0.59 -21.37 2.35
C GLN A 312 1.73 -21.84 3.26
N LYS A 313 1.87 -23.18 3.38
CA LYS A 313 2.91 -23.84 4.18
C LYS A 313 4.06 -24.41 3.36
N PHE A 314 3.86 -24.58 2.06
CA PHE A 314 4.84 -25.20 1.14
C PHE A 314 5.85 -24.20 0.56
N PHE A 315 5.59 -22.91 0.69
CA PHE A 315 6.56 -21.83 0.42
C PHE A 315 6.35 -20.70 1.43
N PRO A 316 7.36 -19.84 1.66
CA PRO A 316 7.23 -18.74 2.60
C PRO A 316 6.27 -17.65 2.09
N ALA A 317 5.55 -17.03 3.02
CA ALA A 317 4.85 -15.77 2.77
C ALA A 317 5.84 -14.63 2.46
N SER A 318 5.33 -13.43 2.22
CA SER A 318 6.18 -12.23 2.21
C SER A 318 7.06 -12.16 3.48
N SER A 319 8.32 -11.79 3.30
CA SER A 319 9.32 -11.64 4.35
C SER A 319 8.88 -10.65 5.42
N VAL A 320 8.19 -9.57 5.05
CA VAL A 320 7.63 -8.57 5.96
C VAL A 320 6.53 -9.19 6.83
N ILE A 321 5.62 -9.97 6.23
CA ILE A 321 4.54 -10.66 6.96
C ILE A 321 5.11 -11.74 7.91
N SER A 322 6.15 -12.45 7.48
CA SER A 322 6.80 -13.50 8.27
C SER A 322 7.87 -12.98 9.24
N PHE A 323 8.15 -11.68 9.27
CA PHE A 323 9.24 -11.07 10.04
C PHE A 323 10.61 -11.73 9.79
N ASN A 324 10.96 -11.96 8.52
CA ASN A 324 12.25 -12.55 8.18
C ASN A 324 13.38 -11.52 8.42
N PRO A 325 14.33 -11.76 9.33
CA PRO A 325 15.37 -10.77 9.67
C PRO A 325 16.35 -10.47 8.52
N ALA A 326 16.36 -11.26 7.45
CA ALA A 326 17.22 -11.03 6.29
C ALA A 326 16.89 -9.74 5.51
N ILE A 327 15.76 -9.08 5.83
CA ILE A 327 15.36 -7.79 5.25
C ILE A 327 15.71 -6.60 6.15
N LEU A 328 16.46 -6.81 7.23
CA LEU A 328 16.87 -5.75 8.15
C LEU A 328 18.34 -5.42 7.91
N SER A 329 18.66 -4.12 7.80
CA SER A 329 20.05 -3.66 7.83
C SER A 329 20.68 -3.86 9.22
N PRO A 330 22.01 -3.76 9.37
CA PRO A 330 22.65 -3.78 10.69
C PRO A 330 22.06 -2.74 11.66
N GLU A 331 21.74 -1.55 11.17
CA GLU A 331 21.14 -0.45 11.93
C GLU A 331 19.68 -0.76 12.31
N ASP A 332 18.91 -1.37 11.41
CA ASP A 332 17.56 -1.86 11.75
C ASP A 332 17.61 -2.92 12.84
N MET A 333 18.58 -3.82 12.79
CA MET A 333 18.79 -4.86 13.82
C MET A 333 19.13 -4.26 15.20
N ALA A 334 19.78 -3.10 15.25
CA ALA A 334 20.02 -2.39 16.51
C ALA A 334 18.75 -1.71 17.05
N ILE A 335 17.84 -1.29 16.17
CA ILE A 335 16.60 -0.58 16.52
C ILE A 335 15.45 -1.55 16.82
N ILE A 336 15.44 -2.75 16.24
CA ILE A 336 14.32 -3.69 16.29
C ILE A 336 13.77 -3.95 17.70
N PRO A 337 14.55 -4.00 18.80
CA PRO A 337 13.97 -4.20 20.13
C PRO A 337 12.97 -3.11 20.54
N LYS A 338 13.14 -1.87 20.06
CA LYS A 338 12.20 -0.76 20.32
C LYS A 338 10.85 -0.95 19.63
N PHE A 339 10.81 -1.76 18.56
CA PHE A 339 9.61 -2.00 17.76
C PHE A 339 9.01 -3.41 17.94
N ALA A 340 9.83 -4.42 18.24
CA ALA A 340 9.39 -5.80 18.35
C ALA A 340 8.52 -6.06 19.58
N PHE A 341 8.80 -5.38 20.69
CA PHE A 341 8.16 -5.63 21.99
C PHE A 341 7.01 -4.65 22.28
N ARG A 342 5.99 -4.67 21.43
CA ARG A 342 4.78 -3.84 21.58
C ARG A 342 3.71 -4.58 22.38
N THR A 343 3.27 -4.01 23.51
CA THR A 343 2.20 -4.58 24.35
C THR A 343 0.85 -4.70 23.64
N TYR A 344 0.63 -3.88 22.61
CA TYR A 344 -0.58 -3.83 21.79
C TYR A 344 -0.47 -4.61 20.47
N ALA A 345 0.59 -5.40 20.24
CA ALA A 345 0.81 -6.11 18.97
C ALA A 345 -0.37 -7.01 18.54
N ALA A 346 -1.08 -7.61 19.51
CA ALA A 346 -2.27 -8.43 19.24
C ALA A 346 -3.45 -7.61 18.66
N GLN A 347 -3.55 -6.31 19.01
CA GLN A 347 -4.62 -5.43 18.55
C GLN A 347 -4.44 -5.03 17.08
N VAL A 348 -3.19 -4.87 16.61
CA VAL A 348 -2.87 -4.42 15.25
C VAL A 348 -3.65 -5.18 14.18
N ARG A 349 -3.70 -6.51 14.31
CA ARG A 349 -4.29 -7.44 13.33
C ARG A 349 -5.61 -8.07 13.81
N GLN A 350 -6.25 -7.52 14.86
CA GLN A 350 -7.35 -8.21 15.56
C GLN A 350 -8.58 -8.48 14.68
N GLN A 351 -8.75 -7.71 13.60
CA GLN A 351 -9.83 -7.88 12.63
C GLN A 351 -9.51 -8.93 11.56
N GLY A 352 -8.26 -9.42 11.51
CA GLY A 352 -7.79 -10.46 10.59
C GLY A 352 -6.65 -10.00 9.69
N LYS A 353 -5.74 -10.92 9.34
CA LYS A 353 -4.58 -10.65 8.47
C LYS A 353 -4.97 -10.23 7.05
N HIS A 354 -6.14 -10.67 6.56
CA HIS A 354 -6.58 -10.29 5.21
C HIS A 354 -6.93 -8.82 5.12
N GLU A 355 -7.81 -8.32 5.99
CA GLU A 355 -8.23 -6.92 5.94
C GLU A 355 -7.16 -5.93 6.38
N SER A 356 -6.14 -6.38 7.13
CA SER A 356 -4.95 -5.58 7.44
C SER A 356 -3.87 -5.78 6.37
N LEU A 357 -3.01 -6.78 6.57
CA LEU A 357 -1.77 -6.97 5.81
C LEU A 357 -2.00 -7.20 4.31
N HIS A 358 -2.90 -8.12 3.94
CA HIS A 358 -3.08 -8.46 2.52
C HIS A 358 -3.81 -7.37 1.76
N ARG A 359 -4.76 -6.68 2.39
CA ARG A 359 -5.45 -5.52 1.80
C ARG A 359 -4.45 -4.41 1.50
N ASP A 360 -3.46 -4.18 2.37
CA ASP A 360 -2.36 -3.25 2.13
C ASP A 360 -1.54 -3.62 0.91
N MET A 361 -1.14 -4.89 0.78
CA MET A 361 -0.44 -5.35 -0.41
C MET A 361 -1.27 -5.17 -1.68
N ILE A 362 -2.58 -5.51 -1.64
CA ILE A 362 -3.48 -5.39 -2.79
C ILE A 362 -3.61 -3.94 -3.27
N VAL A 363 -3.69 -2.99 -2.34
CA VAL A 363 -3.85 -1.57 -2.68
C VAL A 363 -2.52 -0.92 -3.05
N GLY A 364 -1.48 -1.06 -2.23
CA GLY A 364 -0.18 -0.43 -2.48
C GLY A 364 0.47 -0.91 -3.77
N PHE A 365 0.54 -2.23 -3.98
CA PHE A 365 1.07 -2.82 -5.21
C PHE A 365 0.01 -3.01 -6.31
N GLY A 366 -1.19 -2.46 -6.13
CA GLY A 366 -2.29 -2.55 -7.08
C GLY A 366 -2.04 -1.79 -8.38
N LYS A 367 -3.04 -1.80 -9.26
CA LYS A 367 -3.01 -1.02 -10.51
C LYS A 367 -3.52 0.39 -10.27
N TRP A 368 -2.66 1.25 -9.75
CA TRP A 368 -2.97 2.67 -9.57
C TRP A 368 -3.30 3.32 -10.92
N LYS A 369 -4.30 4.20 -10.93
CA LYS A 369 -4.72 4.91 -12.16
C LYS A 369 -3.80 6.09 -12.53
N TRP A 370 -2.85 6.41 -11.67
CA TRP A 370 -1.94 7.55 -11.76
C TRP A 370 -0.60 7.20 -11.08
N SER A 371 0.42 8.03 -11.32
CA SER A 371 1.74 7.87 -10.72
C SER A 371 2.20 9.15 -10.01
N PRO A 372 2.87 9.05 -8.85
CA PRO A 372 3.52 10.20 -8.22
C PRO A 372 4.51 10.93 -9.14
N LEU A 373 5.14 10.21 -10.08
CA LEU A 373 6.14 10.75 -11.01
C LEU A 373 5.58 11.71 -12.07
N GLU A 374 4.25 11.76 -12.19
CA GLU A 374 3.52 12.61 -13.13
C GLU A 374 2.91 13.84 -12.43
N MET A 375 3.11 13.98 -11.12
CA MET A 375 2.55 15.08 -10.34
C MET A 375 3.29 16.39 -10.57
N GLU A 376 2.52 17.45 -10.83
CA GLU A 376 3.02 18.82 -10.76
C GLU A 376 3.24 19.24 -9.28
N ASN A 377 4.01 20.31 -9.06
CA ASN A 377 4.23 20.83 -7.72
C ASN A 377 2.88 21.26 -7.10
N PRO A 378 2.41 20.63 -6.01
CA PRO A 378 1.15 20.99 -5.38
C PRO A 378 1.21 22.34 -4.65
N PHE A 379 2.41 22.90 -4.45
CA PHE A 379 2.65 24.17 -3.73
C PHE A 379 3.56 25.11 -4.56
N PRO A 380 3.09 25.60 -5.72
CA PRO A 380 3.91 26.41 -6.62
C PRO A 380 4.28 27.78 -6.02
N ALA A 381 3.53 28.27 -5.02
CA ALA A 381 3.83 29.52 -4.33
C ALA A 381 4.72 29.32 -3.08
N GLY A 382 5.19 28.10 -2.82
CA GLY A 382 6.03 27.78 -1.66
C GLY A 382 5.27 27.81 -0.33
N GLU A 383 3.94 27.68 -0.36
CA GLU A 383 3.07 27.74 0.82
C GLU A 383 3.18 26.51 1.74
N ALA A 384 3.81 25.43 1.27
CA ALA A 384 4.13 24.23 2.04
C ALA A 384 5.34 23.51 1.44
N ALA A 385 6.01 22.69 2.26
CA ALA A 385 7.15 21.88 1.84
C ALA A 385 6.83 20.38 1.90
N VAL A 386 7.43 19.62 0.98
CA VAL A 386 7.39 18.16 0.95
C VAL A 386 8.78 17.62 1.18
N HIS A 387 8.96 16.90 2.29
CA HIS A 387 10.21 16.25 2.66
C HIS A 387 10.12 14.76 2.40
N LEU A 388 11.07 14.18 1.66
CA LEU A 388 11.18 12.74 1.44
C LEU A 388 12.43 12.21 2.12
N TRP A 389 12.27 11.44 3.18
CA TRP A 389 13.34 10.83 3.96
C TRP A 389 13.51 9.36 3.61
N HIS A 390 14.74 8.89 3.41
CA HIS A 390 14.99 7.47 3.14
C HIS A 390 16.35 7.01 3.69
N GLY A 391 16.39 5.81 4.26
CA GLY A 391 17.64 5.14 4.63
C GLY A 391 18.36 4.54 3.42
N ALA A 392 19.63 4.86 3.22
CA ALA A 392 20.39 4.34 2.06
C ALA A 392 20.59 2.81 2.12
N GLU A 393 20.51 2.22 3.32
CA GLU A 393 20.64 0.77 3.56
C GLU A 393 19.29 0.08 3.80
N ASP A 394 18.18 0.72 3.42
CA ASP A 394 16.84 0.13 3.53
C ASP A 394 16.69 -1.11 2.63
N LEU A 395 16.57 -2.28 3.27
CA LEU A 395 16.40 -3.58 2.61
C LEU A 395 14.92 -4.02 2.54
N ILE A 396 14.00 -3.27 3.16
CA ILE A 396 12.55 -3.53 3.09
C ILE A 396 11.96 -2.79 1.90
N VAL A 397 12.30 -1.51 1.79
CA VAL A 397 11.83 -0.60 0.74
C VAL A 397 13.04 -0.02 0.01
N PRO A 398 13.30 -0.46 -1.24
CA PRO A 398 14.49 -0.07 -1.96
C PRO A 398 14.57 1.45 -2.18
N VAL A 399 15.63 2.09 -1.68
CA VAL A 399 15.87 3.55 -1.77
C VAL A 399 15.92 4.09 -3.20
N GLU A 400 16.24 3.23 -4.17
CA GLU A 400 16.38 3.61 -5.59
C GLU A 400 15.11 4.23 -6.17
N LEU A 401 13.92 3.79 -5.73
CA LEU A 401 12.65 4.39 -6.15
C LEU A 401 12.54 5.84 -5.65
N SER A 402 12.85 6.09 -4.38
CA SER A 402 12.83 7.42 -3.77
C SER A 402 13.86 8.36 -4.38
N ARG A 403 15.08 7.87 -4.68
CA ARG A 403 16.11 8.63 -5.41
C ARG A 403 15.59 9.11 -6.75
N TYR A 404 14.94 8.24 -7.51
CA TYR A 404 14.40 8.60 -8.82
C TYR A 404 13.21 9.55 -8.71
N ILE A 405 12.31 9.37 -7.73
CA ILE A 405 11.24 10.31 -7.43
C ILE A 405 11.80 11.70 -7.16
N ALA A 406 12.80 11.82 -6.27
CA ALA A 406 13.41 13.10 -5.93
C ALA A 406 14.08 13.78 -7.13
N GLN A 407 14.71 13.02 -8.02
CA GLN A 407 15.26 13.56 -9.27
C GLN A 407 14.16 14.05 -10.21
N LYS A 408 13.04 13.33 -10.29
CA LYS A 408 11.93 13.65 -11.20
C LYS A 408 11.06 14.80 -10.71
N LEU A 409 10.92 14.95 -9.40
CA LEU A 409 10.07 15.92 -8.72
C LEU A 409 10.94 16.93 -7.95
N PRO A 410 11.46 18.00 -8.60
CA PRO A 410 12.41 18.92 -7.98
C PRO A 410 11.83 19.74 -6.82
N TRP A 411 10.51 19.71 -6.62
CA TRP A 411 9.82 20.32 -5.49
C TRP A 411 9.85 19.46 -4.22
N VAL A 412 10.31 18.21 -4.31
CA VAL A 412 10.53 17.33 -3.16
C VAL A 412 11.91 17.58 -2.56
N ARG A 413 11.97 17.92 -1.27
CA ARG A 413 13.21 18.03 -0.50
C ARG A 413 13.64 16.65 -0.06
N TYR A 414 14.69 16.10 -0.67
CA TYR A 414 15.15 14.75 -0.42
C TYR A 414 16.23 14.68 0.67
N HIS A 415 16.01 13.76 1.61
CA HIS A 415 16.84 13.52 2.79
C HIS A 415 17.27 12.06 2.81
N GLU A 416 18.47 11.77 2.31
CA GLU A 416 19.03 10.42 2.38
C GLU A 416 19.90 10.26 3.63
N LEU A 417 19.64 9.20 4.40
CA LEU A 417 20.41 8.85 5.59
C LEU A 417 21.45 7.77 5.22
N PRO A 418 22.75 8.10 5.16
CA PRO A 418 23.75 7.25 4.46
C PRO A 418 23.95 5.84 5.03
N THR A 419 23.66 5.63 6.31
CA THR A 419 23.83 4.33 6.98
C THR A 419 22.52 3.76 7.52
N ALA A 420 21.41 4.49 7.40
CA ALA A 420 20.17 4.06 8.03
C ALA A 420 19.45 3.00 7.19
N GLY A 421 18.81 2.05 7.88
CA GLY A 421 17.85 1.11 7.29
C GLY A 421 16.42 1.65 7.28
N HIS A 422 15.43 0.75 7.20
CA HIS A 422 14.01 1.12 7.13
C HIS A 422 13.46 1.74 8.42
N LEU A 423 13.97 1.32 9.58
CA LEU A 423 13.45 1.67 10.90
C LEU A 423 14.01 3.00 11.44
N PHE A 424 14.67 3.78 10.59
CA PHE A 424 15.26 5.07 10.96
C PHE A 424 14.31 6.04 11.69
N PRO A 425 12.98 6.09 11.46
CA PRO A 425 12.12 7.02 12.20
C PRO A 425 12.01 6.71 13.70
N ILE A 426 12.40 5.51 14.12
CA ILE A 426 12.38 5.03 15.51
C ILE A 426 13.76 5.21 16.19
N ALA A 427 14.78 5.60 15.42
CA ALA A 427 16.09 5.92 15.98
C ALA A 427 16.01 7.15 16.91
N ASP A 428 16.87 7.18 17.93
CA ASP A 428 16.86 8.27 18.92
C ASP A 428 17.10 9.62 18.25
N GLY A 429 16.27 10.61 18.59
CA GLY A 429 16.33 11.97 18.02
C GLY A 429 15.85 12.12 16.57
N MET A 430 15.56 11.03 15.85
CA MET A 430 15.12 11.16 14.45
C MET A 430 13.71 11.74 14.31
N ALA A 431 12.79 11.39 15.22
CA ALA A 431 11.45 11.99 15.23
C ALA A 431 11.53 13.52 15.34
N ASP A 432 12.34 14.03 16.27
CA ASP A 432 12.55 15.46 16.50
C ASP A 432 13.15 16.13 15.26
N ARG A 433 14.18 15.52 14.65
CA ARG A 433 14.81 16.04 13.44
C ARG A 433 13.83 16.12 12.28
N ILE A 434 13.04 15.05 12.04
CA ILE A 434 12.05 14.99 10.96
C ILE A 434 10.98 16.08 11.15
N VAL A 435 10.45 16.20 12.37
CA VAL A 435 9.40 17.18 12.67
C VAL A 435 9.94 18.60 12.59
N THR A 436 11.14 18.86 13.10
CA THR A 436 11.80 20.16 13.02
C THR A 436 12.01 20.58 11.57
N SER A 437 12.55 19.70 10.71
CA SER A 437 12.73 19.99 9.28
C SER A 437 11.41 20.31 8.59
N MET A 438 10.33 19.60 8.90
CA MET A 438 9.03 19.84 8.30
C MET A 438 8.41 21.18 8.73
N LEU A 439 8.56 21.56 10.01
CA LEU A 439 7.91 22.74 10.57
C LEU A 439 8.72 24.02 10.34
N LEU A 440 10.05 23.93 10.43
CA LEU A 440 10.96 25.08 10.41
C LEU A 440 11.82 25.15 9.14
N GLY A 441 11.82 24.09 8.32
CA GLY A 441 12.74 23.95 7.19
C GLY A 441 14.06 23.27 7.58
N ASP A 442 14.87 22.97 6.57
CA ASP A 442 16.19 22.37 6.79
C ASP A 442 17.14 23.44 7.35
N GLN A 443 17.73 23.17 8.52
CA GLN A 443 18.79 24.00 9.12
C GLN A 443 20.16 23.57 8.64
#